data_AF-A0A179T3H8-F1
#
_entry.id   AF-A0A179T3H8-F1
#
_cell.length_a   1.000
_cell.length_b   1.000
_cell.length_c   1.000
_cell.angle_alpha   90.00
_cell.angle_beta   90.00
_cell.angle_gamma   90.00
#
_symmetry.space_group_name_H-M   'P 1'
#
loop_
_entity.id
_entity.type
_entity.pdbx_description
1 polymer ?
#
loop_
_entity_poly.entity_id
_entity_poly.type
_entity_poly.pdbx_seq_one_letter_code
_entity_poly.pdbx_strand_id
1 'polypeptide(L)'
;MDDKLFEQRMQKLKKSYEHIPTISSSERILQQLKEQEKPVKKRMLLQFPYVASFIGVLLIGGFLAIQLLSQINLNSGEQTPTENRENQPITEADIETAINETRGYYERRVDELIDKLGFEDVEQYGFVQEAKIVVEKFEERKSYESQAELTNYMERVKEIITSRVSMPHEEYKLMKKAVDNGEAISDSQLYGYIDKLDMLHEQFYEQWIKMYQSNQYTMTDIESYLEELNTGNIKNGNQDYIELTKTLTAYGYYFFNDGEGTINFAPNYLKIHNQLEKSLKEDAKVYLKIKSEKKALSDGALAINHDELGERLLEIEDFVLNNPSSPKVDEFKVQYRLYIDFYLKGTNNTLLVSDNGKIKDEVKINFETLITENEYSETAKIVKGFYNKLKENQFTLTNELREQEIEVSKMLKPNPEEYAIEKNLLPITKEMAAKYEDFKNKGDMTIFNDGFAGLNSIDLTVARIYMYAIEKGDFETAYRLSYNGANSKLPEKEAFIKEMQKSPINYQALSNEVIKVRSIYEQNGEDIEHILIKENEDTVSFRMKQENGFPKVEYNPLS
;
A
#
# COMPACT_ATOMS: atom_id res chain seq x y z
N MET A 1 -24.55 -15.83 39.88
CA MET A 1 -23.87 -16.35 38.68
C MET A 1 -23.55 -17.79 38.96
N ASP A 2 -23.78 -18.69 38.01
CA ASP A 2 -23.53 -20.13 38.20
C ASP A 2 -22.02 -20.39 38.08
N ASP A 3 -21.36 -20.62 39.21
CA ASP A 3 -19.90 -20.75 39.31
C ASP A 3 -19.35 -21.87 38.40
N LYS A 4 -20.17 -22.89 38.10
CA LYS A 4 -19.83 -23.95 37.13
C LYS A 4 -19.75 -23.44 35.70
N LEU A 5 -20.62 -22.52 35.31
CA LEU A 5 -20.60 -21.93 33.95
C LEU A 5 -19.36 -21.04 33.79
N PHE A 6 -18.96 -20.35 34.85
CA PHE A 6 -17.74 -19.54 34.88
C PHE A 6 -16.48 -20.41 34.79
N GLU A 7 -16.38 -21.49 35.58
CA GLU A 7 -15.26 -22.43 35.51
C GLU A 7 -15.15 -23.11 34.14
N GLN A 8 -16.27 -23.50 33.52
CA GLN A 8 -16.26 -24.07 32.17
C GLN A 8 -15.78 -23.07 31.12
N ARG A 9 -16.17 -21.79 31.24
CA ARG A 9 -15.67 -20.72 30.36
C ARG A 9 -14.18 -20.48 30.57
N MET A 10 -13.70 -20.46 31.82
CA MET A 10 -12.28 -20.30 32.12
C MET A 10 -11.42 -21.47 31.67
N GLN A 11 -11.91 -22.71 31.77
CA GLN A 11 -11.19 -23.88 31.25
C GLN A 11 -11.14 -23.89 29.72
N LYS A 12 -12.21 -23.48 29.04
CA LYS A 12 -12.21 -23.29 27.58
C LYS A 12 -11.21 -22.21 27.18
N LEU A 13 -11.24 -21.07 27.87
CA LEU A 13 -10.34 -19.96 27.60
C LEU A 13 -8.87 -20.37 27.82
N LYS A 14 -8.56 -21.03 28.93
CA LYS A 14 -7.22 -21.53 29.23
C LYS A 14 -6.71 -22.52 28.17
N LYS A 15 -7.55 -23.47 27.74
CA LYS A 15 -7.21 -24.37 26.65
C LYS A 15 -6.95 -23.65 25.33
N SER A 16 -7.72 -22.60 25.02
CA SER A 16 -7.48 -21.77 23.83
C SER A 16 -6.10 -21.10 23.90
N TYR A 17 -5.72 -20.53 25.06
CA TYR A 17 -4.40 -19.92 25.25
C TYR A 17 -3.23 -20.91 25.20
N GLU A 18 -3.41 -22.14 25.68
CA GLU A 18 -2.38 -23.19 25.65
C GLU A 18 -2.02 -23.67 24.23
N HIS A 19 -2.86 -23.39 23.22
CA HIS A 19 -2.62 -23.74 21.82
C HIS A 19 -2.25 -22.54 20.94
N ILE A 20 -2.10 -21.34 21.52
CA ILE A 20 -1.58 -20.18 20.80
C ILE A 20 -0.06 -20.36 20.68
N PRO A 21 0.50 -20.45 19.47
CA PRO A 21 1.94 -20.56 19.27
C PRO A 21 2.65 -19.37 19.92
N THR A 22 3.79 -19.61 20.57
CA THR A 22 4.57 -18.60 21.31
C THR A 22 5.16 -17.48 20.44
N ILE A 23 4.91 -17.51 19.14
CA ILE A 23 5.30 -16.49 18.17
C ILE A 23 4.01 -16.13 17.40
N SER A 24 3.28 -15.13 17.90
CA SER A 24 1.98 -14.73 17.36
C SER A 24 2.07 -13.43 16.57
N SER A 25 1.81 -13.48 15.26
CA SER A 25 1.30 -12.32 14.51
C SER A 25 -0.20 -12.16 14.79
N SER A 26 -0.71 -10.93 14.77
CA SER A 26 -2.13 -10.62 14.89
C SER A 26 -3.00 -11.33 13.84
N GLU A 27 -2.46 -11.55 12.64
CA GLU A 27 -3.08 -12.31 11.55
C GLU A 27 -3.33 -13.78 11.91
N ARG A 28 -2.40 -14.42 12.62
CA ARG A 28 -2.54 -15.81 13.07
C ARG A 28 -3.67 -15.96 14.10
N ILE A 29 -3.86 -14.94 14.95
CA ILE A 29 -4.98 -14.87 15.91
C ILE A 29 -6.30 -14.72 15.16
N LEU A 30 -6.37 -13.82 14.17
CA LEU A 30 -7.57 -13.62 13.34
C LEU A 30 -7.94 -14.87 12.53
N GLN A 31 -6.96 -15.62 12.03
CA GLN A 31 -7.22 -16.85 11.28
C GLN A 31 -7.69 -18.01 12.18
N GLN A 32 -7.11 -18.18 13.38
CA GLN A 32 -7.56 -19.19 14.33
C GLN A 32 -9.01 -18.94 14.81
N LEU A 33 -9.43 -17.67 14.89
CA LEU A 33 -10.83 -17.32 15.17
C LEU A 33 -11.77 -17.77 14.03
N LYS A 34 -11.30 -17.74 12.78
CA LYS A 34 -12.05 -18.14 11.59
C LYS A 34 -12.14 -19.67 11.42
N GLU A 35 -11.10 -20.42 11.80
CA GLU A 35 -11.11 -21.89 11.74
C GLU A 35 -12.08 -22.55 12.74
N GLN A 36 -12.55 -21.80 13.75
CA GLN A 36 -13.60 -22.25 14.66
C GLN A 36 -15.02 -22.13 14.05
N GLU A 37 -15.17 -21.49 12.88
CA GLU A 37 -16.39 -21.52 12.08
C GLU A 37 -16.41 -22.78 11.19
N LYS A 38 -17.56 -23.47 11.14
CA LYS A 38 -17.67 -24.78 10.46
C LYS A 38 -17.34 -24.67 8.96
N PRO A 39 -16.50 -25.55 8.39
CA PRO A 39 -16.11 -25.46 6.99
C PRO A 39 -17.25 -25.88 6.06
N VAL A 40 -17.61 -25.00 5.12
CA VAL A 40 -18.44 -25.34 3.95
C VAL A 40 -17.53 -25.90 2.86
N LYS A 41 -17.71 -27.18 2.52
CA LYS A 41 -16.97 -27.87 1.46
C LYS A 41 -17.24 -27.22 0.09
N LYS A 42 -16.22 -26.66 -0.56
CA LYS A 42 -16.23 -26.40 -2.01
C LYS A 42 -15.29 -27.36 -2.74
N ARG A 43 -15.77 -27.94 -3.83
CA ARG A 43 -15.05 -28.89 -4.70
C ARG A 43 -14.01 -28.13 -5.55
N MET A 44 -12.75 -28.57 -5.49
CA MET A 44 -11.71 -28.16 -6.45
C MET A 44 -11.89 -28.87 -7.78
N LEU A 45 -11.81 -28.11 -8.87
CA LEU A 45 -11.48 -28.61 -10.21
C LEU A 45 -10.22 -27.85 -10.65
N LEU A 46 -9.08 -28.55 -10.61
CA LEU A 46 -7.82 -28.10 -11.18
C LEU A 46 -7.86 -28.23 -12.70
N GLN A 47 -7.58 -27.15 -13.41
CA GLN A 47 -6.93 -27.20 -14.73
C GLN A 47 -5.94 -26.03 -14.85
N PHE A 48 -4.65 -26.38 -14.94
CA PHE A 48 -3.58 -25.46 -15.37
C PHE A 48 -3.54 -25.40 -16.90
N PRO A 49 -3.14 -24.25 -17.47
CA PRO A 49 -2.32 -24.27 -18.66
C PRO A 49 -1.03 -23.45 -18.49
N TYR A 50 0.07 -24.17 -18.65
CA TYR A 50 1.35 -23.82 -19.28
C TYR A 50 1.73 -22.34 -19.50
N VAL A 51 2.86 -22.00 -18.89
CA VAL A 51 3.74 -20.86 -19.18
C VAL A 51 4.34 -21.00 -20.58
N ALA A 52 4.08 -20.02 -21.45
CA ALA A 52 4.93 -19.65 -22.59
C ALA A 52 4.59 -18.23 -23.10
N SER A 53 5.55 -17.31 -22.93
CA SER A 53 5.87 -16.08 -23.68
C SER A 53 6.06 -14.88 -22.74
N PHE A 54 7.29 -14.60 -22.27
CA PHE A 54 8.27 -13.70 -22.91
C PHE A 54 7.67 -12.36 -23.41
N ILE A 55 8.15 -11.27 -22.78
CA ILE A 55 8.01 -9.85 -23.13
C ILE A 55 6.62 -9.25 -22.82
N GLY A 56 6.41 -8.84 -21.57
CA GLY A 56 5.20 -8.09 -21.19
C GLY A 56 5.22 -7.44 -19.80
N VAL A 57 6.40 -7.19 -19.22
CA VAL A 57 6.51 -6.86 -17.78
C VAL A 57 7.45 -5.65 -17.51
N LEU A 58 7.55 -4.77 -18.50
CA LEU A 58 8.04 -3.39 -18.35
C LEU A 58 6.89 -2.38 -18.49
N LEU A 59 5.64 -2.85 -18.37
CA LEU A 59 4.46 -2.16 -18.89
C LEU A 59 3.75 -1.21 -17.91
N ILE A 60 4.27 -0.90 -16.71
CA ILE A 60 3.64 0.13 -15.86
C ILE A 60 4.63 1.23 -15.52
N GLY A 61 5.81 0.93 -14.98
CA GLY A 61 6.90 1.92 -14.95
C GLY A 61 7.25 2.40 -16.36
N GLY A 62 7.29 1.50 -17.35
CA GLY A 62 7.49 1.85 -18.74
C GLY A 62 6.28 2.44 -19.45
N PHE A 63 5.04 2.09 -19.09
CA PHE A 63 3.83 2.68 -19.71
C PHE A 63 3.47 4.01 -19.08
N LEU A 64 3.63 4.22 -17.78
CA LEU A 64 3.59 5.53 -17.13
C LEU A 64 4.73 6.41 -17.63
N ALA A 65 5.96 5.89 -17.78
CA ALA A 65 7.05 6.63 -18.44
C ALA A 65 6.73 6.96 -19.91
N ILE A 66 6.13 6.03 -20.68
CA ILE A 66 5.71 6.26 -22.06
C ILE A 66 4.51 7.20 -22.12
N GLN A 67 3.59 7.15 -21.16
CA GLN A 67 2.41 8.00 -21.04
C GLN A 67 2.80 9.41 -20.58
N LEU A 68 3.78 9.54 -19.70
CA LEU A 68 4.49 10.79 -19.40
C LEU A 68 5.17 11.33 -20.66
N LEU A 69 5.84 10.50 -21.46
CA LEU A 69 6.45 10.95 -22.72
C LEU A 69 5.43 11.23 -23.85
N SER A 70 4.25 10.58 -23.87
CA SER A 70 3.26 10.60 -24.97
C SER A 70 2.00 11.44 -24.72
N GLN A 71 1.59 11.69 -23.46
CA GLN A 71 0.54 12.65 -23.13
C GLN A 71 1.00 14.10 -23.32
N ILE A 72 2.31 14.32 -23.51
CA ILE A 72 2.88 15.61 -23.86
C ILE A 72 2.74 15.82 -25.38
N ASN A 73 1.49 16.07 -25.80
CA ASN A 73 1.17 16.47 -27.17
C ASN A 73 1.91 17.76 -27.56
N LEU A 74 2.34 17.81 -28.83
CA LEU A 74 3.16 18.81 -29.53
C LEU A 74 2.55 20.23 -29.65
N ASN A 75 1.99 20.79 -28.57
CA ASN A 75 1.44 22.15 -28.57
C ASN A 75 2.00 22.98 -27.42
N SER A 76 3.28 23.35 -27.51
CA SER A 76 3.81 24.53 -26.84
C SER A 76 4.60 25.32 -27.85
N GLY A 77 3.88 25.94 -28.79
CA GLY A 77 4.36 27.06 -29.56
C GLY A 77 4.43 28.28 -28.67
N GLU A 78 5.47 28.39 -27.83
CA GLU A 78 5.92 29.67 -27.29
C GLU A 78 7.33 29.95 -27.79
N GLN A 79 7.38 30.86 -28.76
CA GLN A 79 8.60 31.38 -29.34
C GLN A 79 9.33 32.22 -28.29
N THR A 80 10.55 31.83 -27.95
CA THR A 80 11.60 32.76 -27.52
C THR A 80 12.72 32.76 -28.56
N PRO A 81 13.21 33.94 -28.98
CA PRO A 81 14.10 34.03 -30.13
C PRO A 81 15.53 33.64 -29.75
N THR A 82 15.95 32.45 -30.14
CA THR A 82 17.37 32.14 -30.41
C THR A 82 17.50 31.59 -31.84
N GLU A 83 17.20 32.46 -32.80
CA GLU A 83 17.56 32.26 -34.21
C GLU A 83 19.09 32.16 -34.31
N ASN A 84 19.60 30.93 -34.36
CA ASN A 84 20.82 30.52 -35.08
C ASN A 84 21.26 29.05 -34.81
N ARG A 85 20.57 28.29 -33.94
CA ARG A 85 20.90 26.86 -33.70
C ARG A 85 19.93 25.84 -34.30
N GLU A 86 18.81 26.27 -34.88
CA GLU A 86 17.71 25.36 -35.25
C GLU A 86 18.00 24.42 -36.44
N ASN A 87 19.08 24.63 -37.22
CA ASN A 87 19.36 23.84 -38.42
C ASN A 87 20.75 23.16 -38.44
N GLN A 88 21.41 23.00 -37.29
CA GLN A 88 22.65 22.21 -37.27
C GLN A 88 22.35 20.71 -37.27
N PRO A 89 22.99 19.92 -38.16
CA PRO A 89 22.87 18.47 -38.13
C PRO A 89 23.45 17.93 -36.82
N ILE A 90 22.68 17.08 -36.14
CA ILE A 90 23.11 16.44 -34.89
C ILE A 90 24.21 15.44 -35.19
N THR A 91 25.28 15.49 -34.42
CA THR A 91 26.35 14.50 -34.50
C THR A 91 26.18 13.42 -33.44
N GLU A 92 26.80 12.25 -33.64
CA GLU A 92 26.84 11.19 -32.62
C GLU A 92 27.48 11.69 -31.31
N ALA A 93 28.46 12.60 -31.40
CA ALA A 93 29.11 13.20 -30.25
C ALA A 93 28.16 14.11 -29.43
N ASP A 94 27.22 14.80 -30.09
CA ASP A 94 26.21 15.61 -29.40
C ASP A 94 25.25 14.70 -28.60
N ILE A 95 24.84 13.57 -29.20
CA ILE A 95 23.97 12.57 -28.55
C ILE A 95 24.70 11.93 -27.36
N GLU A 96 25.96 11.52 -27.54
CA GLU A 96 26.78 10.93 -26.46
C GLU A 96 26.99 11.91 -25.31
N THR A 97 27.23 13.19 -25.61
CA THR A 97 27.35 14.24 -24.58
C THR A 97 26.05 14.40 -23.79
N ALA A 98 24.91 14.45 -24.47
CA ALA A 98 23.60 14.58 -23.82
C ALA A 98 23.27 13.35 -22.95
N ILE A 99 23.61 12.15 -23.41
CA ILE A 99 23.48 10.90 -22.65
C ILE A 99 24.31 10.97 -21.36
N ASN A 100 25.60 11.30 -21.46
CA ASN A 100 26.49 11.37 -20.31
C ASN A 100 26.04 12.44 -19.29
N GLU A 101 25.57 13.59 -19.78
CA GLU A 101 25.02 14.65 -18.93
C GLU A 101 23.78 14.18 -18.17
N THR A 102 22.87 13.48 -18.86
CA THR A 102 21.61 12.98 -18.28
C THR A 102 21.85 11.87 -17.27
N ARG A 103 22.70 10.89 -17.59
CA ARG A 103 23.10 9.81 -16.68
C ARG A 103 23.78 10.38 -15.43
N GLY A 104 24.74 11.28 -15.61
CA GLY A 104 25.41 11.92 -14.48
C GLY A 104 24.46 12.78 -13.63
N TYR A 105 23.41 13.37 -14.23
CA TYR A 105 22.36 14.07 -13.47
C TYR A 105 21.52 13.09 -12.65
N TYR A 106 21.10 11.96 -13.22
CA TYR A 106 20.40 10.89 -12.51
C TYR A 106 21.22 10.38 -11.32
N GLU A 107 22.48 10.02 -11.52
CA GLU A 107 23.36 9.50 -10.47
C GLU A 107 23.52 10.47 -9.30
N ARG A 108 23.78 11.76 -9.58
CA ARG A 108 23.86 12.78 -8.52
C ARG A 108 22.56 12.91 -7.73
N ARG A 109 21.42 12.79 -8.40
CA ARG A 109 20.10 12.86 -7.74
C ARG A 109 19.83 11.61 -6.90
N VAL A 110 20.29 10.44 -7.34
CA VAL A 110 20.25 9.20 -6.56
C VAL A 110 21.12 9.35 -5.30
N ASP A 111 22.36 9.83 -5.43
CA ASP A 111 23.25 10.07 -4.28
C ASP A 111 22.63 11.05 -3.27
N GLU A 112 22.09 12.17 -3.75
CA GLU A 112 21.38 13.13 -2.89
C GLU A 112 20.17 12.51 -2.16
N LEU A 113 19.46 11.58 -2.82
CA LEU A 113 18.33 10.88 -2.23
C LEU A 113 18.79 9.85 -1.19
N ILE A 114 19.88 9.13 -1.45
CA ILE A 114 20.53 8.22 -0.49
C ILE A 114 20.89 8.97 0.78
N ASP A 115 21.54 10.13 0.64
CA ASP A 115 21.95 10.96 1.78
C ASP A 115 20.75 11.44 2.61
N LYS A 116 19.68 11.91 1.94
CA LYS A 116 18.48 12.42 2.61
C LYS A 116 17.66 11.32 3.29
N LEU A 117 17.57 10.13 2.69
CA LEU A 117 16.86 8.99 3.29
C LEU A 117 17.74 8.24 4.30
N GLY A 118 19.05 8.36 4.21
CA GLY A 118 20.03 7.55 4.95
C GLY A 118 19.85 6.06 4.68
N PHE A 119 19.57 5.69 3.43
CA PHE A 119 19.31 4.32 2.99
C PHE A 119 19.96 4.12 1.62
N GLU A 120 20.80 3.09 1.46
CA GLU A 120 21.62 2.93 0.25
C GLU A 120 20.81 2.44 -0.96
N ASP A 121 19.76 1.65 -0.73
CA ASP A 121 19.01 0.98 -1.80
C ASP A 121 17.83 1.78 -2.34
N VAL A 122 18.00 3.10 -2.50
CA VAL A 122 16.92 3.96 -3.01
C VAL A 122 16.49 3.61 -4.42
N GLU A 123 17.36 2.98 -5.22
CA GLU A 123 16.97 2.50 -6.53
C GLU A 123 15.89 1.42 -6.45
N GLN A 124 15.68 0.73 -5.33
CA GLN A 124 14.59 -0.26 -5.21
C GLN A 124 13.20 0.38 -5.13
N TYR A 125 13.08 1.70 -4.92
CA TYR A 125 11.79 2.37 -4.95
C TYR A 125 11.23 2.42 -6.38
N GLY A 126 9.95 2.08 -6.54
CA GLY A 126 9.27 2.13 -7.85
C GLY A 126 9.38 3.50 -8.51
N PHE A 127 9.27 4.59 -7.75
CA PHE A 127 9.43 5.94 -8.29
C PHE A 127 10.85 6.23 -8.81
N VAL A 128 11.90 5.66 -8.23
CA VAL A 128 13.27 5.82 -8.77
C VAL A 128 13.45 4.95 -10.01
N GLN A 129 12.86 3.75 -10.03
CA GLN A 129 12.84 2.89 -11.21
C GLN A 129 12.14 3.54 -12.41
N GLU A 130 11.06 4.29 -12.20
CA GLU A 130 10.43 5.08 -13.27
C GLU A 130 11.42 6.05 -13.93
N ALA A 131 12.20 6.78 -13.13
CA ALA A 131 13.23 7.69 -13.65
C ALA A 131 14.33 6.92 -14.38
N LYS A 132 14.80 5.81 -13.81
CA LYS A 132 15.82 4.95 -14.40
C LYS A 132 15.42 4.45 -15.79
N ILE A 133 14.17 3.97 -15.94
CA ILE A 133 13.64 3.49 -17.22
C ILE A 133 13.63 4.60 -18.27
N VAL A 134 13.28 5.84 -17.88
CA VAL A 134 13.29 6.99 -18.80
C VAL A 134 14.71 7.33 -19.24
N VAL A 135 15.68 7.28 -18.33
CA VAL A 135 17.10 7.47 -18.65
C VAL A 135 17.59 6.39 -19.62
N GLU A 136 17.32 5.12 -19.34
CA GLU A 136 17.71 4.01 -20.22
C GLU A 136 17.11 4.15 -21.62
N LYS A 137 15.83 4.53 -21.74
CA LYS A 137 15.19 4.81 -23.04
C LYS A 137 15.84 5.98 -23.77
N PHE A 138 16.30 7.00 -23.05
CA PHE A 138 17.04 8.11 -23.64
C PHE A 138 18.38 7.64 -24.20
N GLU A 139 19.09 6.77 -23.47
CA GLU A 139 20.38 6.21 -23.89
C GLU A 139 20.26 5.28 -25.10
N GLU A 140 19.17 4.53 -25.19
CA GLU A 140 18.88 3.63 -26.32
C GLU A 140 18.57 4.40 -27.61
N ARG A 141 18.03 5.62 -27.51
CA ARG A 141 17.64 6.42 -28.66
C ARG A 141 18.87 6.98 -29.40
N LYS A 142 19.13 6.45 -30.60
CA LYS A 142 20.32 6.81 -31.41
C LYS A 142 20.07 7.89 -32.48
N SER A 143 18.85 8.42 -32.60
CA SER A 143 18.51 9.38 -33.66
C SER A 143 17.50 10.43 -33.21
N TYR A 144 17.74 11.66 -33.63
CA TYR A 144 16.92 12.84 -33.39
C TYR A 144 16.87 13.70 -34.67
N GLU A 145 15.74 14.37 -34.90
CA GLU A 145 15.47 15.18 -36.07
C GLU A 145 16.23 16.51 -36.08
N SER A 146 16.46 17.10 -34.89
CA SER A 146 17.19 18.35 -34.73
C SER A 146 17.85 18.49 -33.35
N GLN A 147 18.84 19.37 -33.22
CA GLN A 147 19.46 19.69 -31.93
C GLN A 147 18.43 20.19 -30.90
N ALA A 148 17.40 20.89 -31.38
CA ALA A 148 16.28 21.33 -30.57
C ALA A 148 15.48 20.13 -30.03
N GLU A 149 15.23 19.11 -30.84
CA GLU A 149 14.57 17.89 -30.39
C GLU A 149 15.38 17.15 -29.32
N LEU A 150 16.69 16.96 -29.54
CA LEU A 150 17.59 16.34 -28.56
C LEU A 150 17.57 17.10 -27.23
N THR A 151 17.70 18.43 -27.29
CA THR A 151 17.71 19.29 -26.09
C THR A 151 16.38 19.23 -25.36
N ASN A 152 15.26 19.34 -26.07
CA ASN A 152 13.93 19.26 -25.47
C ASN A 152 13.66 17.90 -24.84
N TYR A 153 14.07 16.81 -25.49
CA TYR A 153 13.92 15.47 -24.93
C TYR A 153 14.80 15.30 -23.68
N MET A 154 16.06 15.76 -23.72
CA MET A 154 16.97 15.73 -22.57
C MET A 154 16.40 16.48 -21.35
N GLU A 155 15.91 17.71 -21.55
CA GLU A 155 15.35 18.50 -20.45
C GLU A 155 14.10 17.84 -19.85
N ARG A 156 13.24 17.22 -20.66
CA ARG A 156 12.10 16.43 -20.16
C ARG A 156 12.53 15.23 -19.33
N VAL A 157 13.59 14.53 -19.73
CA VAL A 157 14.14 13.43 -18.92
C VAL A 157 14.65 13.97 -17.58
N LYS A 158 15.35 15.11 -17.57
CA LYS A 158 15.81 15.75 -16.33
C LYS A 158 14.66 16.22 -15.44
N GLU A 159 13.55 16.71 -16.01
CA GLU A 159 12.35 17.03 -15.23
C GLU A 159 11.78 15.79 -14.52
N ILE A 160 11.69 14.66 -15.22
CA ILE A 160 11.25 13.39 -14.63
C ILE A 160 12.22 12.94 -13.54
N ILE A 161 13.53 12.99 -13.77
CA ILE A 161 14.55 12.69 -12.75
C ILE A 161 14.36 13.61 -11.54
N THR A 162 14.17 14.92 -11.75
CA THR A 162 13.99 15.90 -10.68
C THR A 162 12.75 15.60 -9.86
N SER A 163 11.63 15.28 -10.50
CA SER A 163 10.37 14.96 -9.81
C SER A 163 10.49 13.65 -9.06
N ARG A 164 10.91 12.59 -9.74
CA ARG A 164 10.88 11.23 -9.21
C ARG A 164 12.02 10.95 -8.25
N VAL A 165 13.24 11.34 -8.56
CA VAL A 165 14.43 11.16 -7.70
C VAL A 165 14.59 12.37 -6.77
N SER A 166 13.57 12.58 -5.93
CA SER A 166 13.52 13.67 -4.93
C SER A 166 12.67 13.30 -3.74
N MET A 167 12.86 14.04 -2.64
CA MET A 167 11.98 13.92 -1.48
C MET A 167 10.58 14.44 -1.80
N PRO A 168 9.52 13.92 -1.14
CA PRO A 168 8.14 14.31 -1.44
C PRO A 168 7.89 15.83 -1.45
N HIS A 169 8.46 16.57 -0.49
CA HIS A 169 8.28 18.02 -0.44
C HIS A 169 8.88 18.78 -1.63
N GLU A 170 9.90 18.24 -2.29
CA GLU A 170 10.53 18.84 -3.47
C GLU A 170 9.59 18.69 -4.68
N GLU A 171 9.08 17.48 -4.92
CA GLU A 171 8.07 17.21 -5.95
C GLU A 171 6.78 18.00 -5.70
N TYR A 172 6.32 18.07 -4.45
CA TYR A 172 5.15 18.87 -4.09
C TYR A 172 5.34 20.37 -4.39
N LYS A 173 6.53 20.92 -4.13
CA LYS A 173 6.85 22.32 -4.50
C LYS A 173 6.81 22.52 -6.02
N LEU A 174 7.25 21.56 -6.81
CA LEU A 174 7.17 21.62 -8.28
C LEU A 174 5.70 21.66 -8.73
N MET A 175 4.86 20.77 -8.19
CA MET A 175 3.42 20.78 -8.49
C MET A 175 2.77 22.11 -8.09
N LYS A 176 3.08 22.65 -6.90
CA LYS A 176 2.55 23.97 -6.51
C LYS A 176 2.99 25.09 -7.44
N LYS A 177 4.25 25.08 -7.88
CA LYS A 177 4.74 26.06 -8.86
C LYS A 177 3.99 25.96 -10.19
N ALA A 178 3.72 24.73 -10.66
CA ALA A 178 2.90 24.50 -11.84
C ALA A 178 1.48 25.08 -11.65
N VAL A 179 0.85 24.84 -10.50
CA VAL A 179 -0.45 25.45 -10.14
C VAL A 179 -0.38 26.99 -10.14
N ASP A 180 0.66 27.58 -9.53
CA ASP A 180 0.85 29.04 -9.48
C ASP A 180 1.04 29.65 -10.88
N ASN A 181 1.58 28.87 -11.82
CA ASN A 181 1.73 29.23 -13.23
C ASN A 181 0.45 29.00 -14.06
N GLY A 182 -0.60 28.41 -13.49
CA GLY A 182 -1.84 28.06 -14.20
C GLY A 182 -1.74 26.78 -15.02
N GLU A 183 -0.74 25.94 -14.76
CA GLU A 183 -0.57 24.65 -15.41
C GLU A 183 -1.51 23.60 -14.78
N ALA A 184 -1.94 22.64 -15.59
CA ALA A 184 -2.73 21.50 -15.12
C ALA A 184 -1.80 20.43 -14.51
N ILE A 185 -2.27 19.76 -13.47
CA ILE A 185 -1.60 18.60 -12.87
C ILE A 185 -2.25 17.35 -13.45
N SER A 186 -1.43 16.50 -14.06
CA SER A 186 -1.88 15.21 -14.58
C SER A 186 -2.13 14.19 -13.46
N ASP A 187 -2.98 13.21 -13.74
CA ASP A 187 -3.27 12.12 -12.79
C ASP A 187 -2.00 11.31 -12.46
N SER A 188 -1.09 11.13 -13.43
CA SER A 188 0.20 10.45 -13.20
C SER A 188 1.13 11.24 -12.27
N GLN A 189 1.10 12.58 -12.32
CA GLN A 189 1.84 13.42 -11.37
C GLN A 189 1.24 13.31 -9.97
N LEU A 190 -0.09 13.45 -9.84
CA LEU A 190 -0.77 13.37 -8.55
C LEU A 190 -0.61 11.99 -7.91
N TYR A 191 -0.99 10.93 -8.62
CA TYR A 191 -0.95 9.57 -8.08
C TYR A 191 0.48 9.09 -7.85
N GLY A 192 1.43 9.43 -8.73
CA GLY A 192 2.84 9.10 -8.46
C GLY A 192 3.41 9.82 -7.24
N TYR A 193 2.95 11.04 -6.93
CA TYR A 193 3.29 11.71 -5.67
C TYR A 193 2.68 11.00 -4.45
N ILE A 194 1.42 10.57 -4.54
CA ILE A 194 0.74 9.83 -3.45
C ILE A 194 1.41 8.47 -3.24
N ASP A 195 1.68 7.71 -4.30
CA ASP A 195 2.35 6.42 -4.23
C ASP A 195 3.76 6.57 -3.64
N LYS A 196 4.46 7.68 -3.93
CA LYS A 196 5.73 8.00 -3.27
C LYS A 196 5.57 8.22 -1.77
N LEU A 197 4.51 8.90 -1.31
CA LEU A 197 4.21 9.02 0.12
C LEU A 197 3.97 7.64 0.73
N ASP A 198 3.14 6.81 0.11
CA ASP A 198 2.80 5.50 0.63
C ASP A 198 4.04 4.56 0.68
N MET A 199 4.90 4.60 -0.35
CA MET A 199 6.16 3.84 -0.38
C MET A 199 7.14 4.27 0.72
N LEU A 200 7.23 5.57 1.00
CA LEU A 200 8.14 6.10 2.03
C LEU A 200 7.55 6.04 3.45
N HIS A 201 6.23 5.84 3.58
CA HIS A 201 5.55 5.78 4.86
C HIS A 201 6.18 4.74 5.78
N GLU A 202 6.45 3.53 5.29
CA GLU A 202 7.01 2.44 6.10
C GLU A 202 8.37 2.82 6.74
N GLN A 203 9.26 3.45 5.96
CA GLN A 203 10.58 3.88 6.46
C GLN A 203 10.48 4.98 7.52
N PHE A 204 9.57 5.93 7.29
CA PHE A 204 9.34 7.00 8.25
C PHE A 204 8.60 6.50 9.49
N TYR A 205 7.73 5.51 9.33
CA TYR A 205 6.97 4.91 10.42
C TYR A 205 7.90 4.19 11.39
N GLU A 206 8.91 3.48 10.88
CA GLU A 206 9.96 2.86 11.69
C GLU A 206 10.69 3.90 12.57
N GLN A 207 11.06 5.05 11.99
CA GLN A 207 11.71 6.14 12.71
C GLN A 207 10.75 6.79 13.71
N TRP A 208 9.52 7.04 13.28
CA TRP A 208 8.48 7.67 14.08
C TRP A 208 8.17 6.89 15.34
N ILE A 209 7.91 5.58 15.27
CA ILE A 209 7.58 4.78 16.46
C ILE A 209 8.71 4.90 17.50
N LYS A 210 9.96 4.69 17.08
CA LYS A 210 11.13 4.72 17.97
C LYS A 210 11.26 6.07 18.67
N MET A 211 11.10 7.16 17.91
CA MET A 211 11.21 8.51 18.47
C MET A 211 9.99 8.90 19.30
N TYR A 212 8.78 8.60 18.85
CA TYR A 212 7.53 8.88 19.56
C TYR A 212 7.52 8.18 20.92
N GLN A 213 7.86 6.88 20.96
CA GLN A 213 7.92 6.12 22.22
C GLN A 213 8.88 6.74 23.23
N SER A 214 9.99 7.32 22.77
CA SER A 214 11.02 7.94 23.59
C SER A 214 10.72 9.40 23.99
N ASN A 215 9.68 10.02 23.41
CA ASN A 215 9.37 11.44 23.62
C ASN A 215 7.93 11.70 24.08
N GLN A 216 7.04 10.70 24.06
CA GLN A 216 5.61 10.85 24.41
C GLN A 216 5.33 11.09 25.91
N TYR A 217 6.32 10.91 26.79
CA TYR A 217 6.12 10.92 28.25
C TYR A 217 5.60 12.24 28.83
N THR A 218 5.65 13.32 28.07
CA THR A 218 5.16 14.65 28.47
C THR A 218 3.74 14.95 27.98
N MET A 219 3.09 14.02 27.27
CA MET A 219 1.77 14.25 26.69
C MET A 219 0.67 14.15 27.77
N THR A 220 0.02 15.27 28.05
CA THR A 220 -1.14 15.33 28.97
C THR A 220 -2.46 15.56 28.26
N ASP A 221 -2.41 16.15 27.06
CA ASP A 221 -3.57 16.41 26.20
C ASP A 221 -3.20 16.07 24.76
N ILE A 222 -3.87 15.06 24.19
CA ILE A 222 -3.57 14.53 22.87
C ILE A 222 -3.97 15.52 21.76
N GLU A 223 -5.05 16.28 21.93
CA GLU A 223 -5.55 17.19 20.89
C GLU A 223 -4.62 18.40 20.75
N SER A 224 -4.25 19.04 21.87
CA SER A 224 -3.25 20.12 21.86
C SER A 224 -1.91 19.63 21.31
N TYR A 225 -1.50 18.41 21.64
CA TYR A 225 -0.24 17.84 21.14
C TYR A 225 -0.28 17.56 19.63
N LEU A 226 -1.41 17.06 19.11
CA LEU A 226 -1.62 16.90 17.66
C LEU A 226 -1.60 18.23 16.92
N GLU A 227 -2.16 19.29 17.49
CA GLU A 227 -2.09 20.64 16.92
C GLU A 227 -0.63 21.12 16.85
N GLU A 228 0.15 20.95 17.92
CA GLU A 228 1.59 21.29 17.93
C GLU A 228 2.37 20.54 16.86
N LEU A 229 2.13 19.22 16.72
CA LEU A 229 2.76 18.38 15.70
C LEU A 229 2.40 18.85 14.28
N ASN A 230 1.11 19.04 14.00
CA ASN A 230 0.62 19.39 12.67
C ASN A 230 0.94 20.83 12.25
N THR A 231 1.14 21.74 13.22
CA THR A 231 1.56 23.12 12.96
C THR A 231 3.08 23.28 12.92
N GLY A 232 3.85 22.22 13.23
CA GLY A 232 5.32 22.27 13.32
C GLY A 232 5.83 23.08 14.51
N ASN A 233 4.97 23.35 15.49
CA ASN A 233 5.27 24.16 16.68
C ASN A 233 5.62 23.32 17.92
N ILE A 234 5.85 22.02 17.75
CA ILE A 234 6.27 21.13 18.83
C ILE A 234 7.54 21.66 19.52
N LYS A 235 7.45 21.84 20.85
CA LYS A 235 8.56 22.36 21.68
C LYS A 235 9.19 21.28 22.55
N ASN A 236 8.46 20.20 22.79
CA ASN A 236 8.86 19.14 23.69
C ASN A 236 9.42 17.94 22.90
N GLY A 237 10.52 17.39 23.39
CA GLY A 237 11.23 16.28 22.79
C GLY A 237 12.68 16.63 22.44
N ASN A 238 13.46 15.63 22.06
CA ASN A 238 14.81 15.83 21.58
C ASN A 238 14.83 16.50 20.19
N GLN A 239 16.00 17.00 19.78
CA GLN A 239 16.15 17.74 18.51
C GLN A 239 15.77 16.88 17.29
N ASP A 240 16.15 15.60 17.29
CA ASP A 240 15.86 14.68 16.18
C ASP A 240 14.36 14.44 16.01
N TYR A 241 13.62 14.32 17.11
CA TYR A 241 12.16 14.20 17.11
C TYR A 241 11.49 15.45 16.56
N ILE A 242 11.93 16.63 16.99
CA ILE A 242 11.41 17.91 16.48
C ILE A 242 11.70 18.03 14.98
N GLU A 243 12.88 17.61 14.52
CA GLU A 243 13.23 17.67 13.10
C GLU A 243 12.43 16.65 12.27
N LEU A 244 12.20 15.45 12.79
CA LEU A 244 11.36 14.45 12.12
C LEU A 244 9.93 14.95 11.95
N THR A 245 9.33 15.57 12.97
CA THR A 245 7.94 16.07 12.86
C THR A 245 7.78 17.18 11.82
N LYS A 246 8.75 18.10 11.75
CA LYS A 246 8.82 19.13 10.70
C LYS A 246 9.03 18.50 9.33
N THR A 247 9.90 17.49 9.25
CA THR A 247 10.18 16.75 8.01
C THR A 247 8.90 16.09 7.49
N LEU A 248 8.18 15.35 8.32
CA LEU A 248 6.94 14.67 7.94
C LEU A 248 5.85 15.64 7.46
N THR A 249 5.62 16.73 8.18
CA THR A 249 4.62 17.74 7.78
C THR A 249 5.02 18.48 6.50
N ALA A 250 6.31 18.76 6.30
CA ALA A 250 6.83 19.33 5.07
C ALA A 250 6.65 18.37 3.88
N TYR A 251 6.81 17.07 4.12
CA TYR A 251 6.70 16.02 3.10
C TYR A 251 5.26 15.75 2.68
N GLY A 252 4.28 16.28 3.41
CA GLY A 252 2.87 16.15 3.06
C GLY A 252 2.11 15.17 3.94
N TYR A 253 2.68 14.72 5.06
CA TYR A 253 1.96 13.95 6.07
C TYR A 253 1.24 14.86 7.07
N TYR A 254 0.30 14.28 7.80
CA TYR A 254 -0.30 14.85 9.01
C TYR A 254 -0.37 13.80 10.10
N PHE A 255 -0.32 14.24 11.35
CA PHE A 255 -0.45 13.43 12.54
C PHE A 255 -1.91 13.30 12.97
N PHE A 256 -2.29 12.13 13.46
CA PHE A 256 -3.63 11.85 13.96
C PHE A 256 -3.59 10.91 15.17
N ASN A 257 -4.63 10.99 16.02
CA ASN A 257 -4.85 10.05 17.12
C ASN A 257 -5.36 8.72 16.54
N ASP A 258 -4.60 7.64 16.74
CA ASP A 258 -4.93 6.30 16.26
C ASP A 258 -5.72 5.48 17.30
N GLY A 259 -6.06 6.09 18.44
CA GLY A 259 -6.72 5.45 19.57
C GLY A 259 -5.75 5.07 20.68
N GLU A 260 -6.29 4.77 21.87
CA GLU A 260 -5.52 4.30 23.03
C GLU A 260 -4.32 5.20 23.44
N GLY A 261 -4.38 6.49 23.11
CA GLY A 261 -3.31 7.44 23.38
C GLY A 261 -2.11 7.33 22.42
N THR A 262 -2.26 6.65 21.29
CA THR A 262 -1.22 6.51 20.26
C THR A 262 -1.38 7.57 19.17
N ILE A 263 -0.26 8.11 18.70
CA ILE A 263 -0.23 9.06 17.58
C ILE A 263 0.49 8.42 16.41
N ASN A 264 -0.15 8.54 15.25
CA ASN A 264 0.36 8.02 13.99
C ASN A 264 0.30 9.14 12.94
N PHE A 265 0.78 8.88 11.73
CA PHE A 265 0.73 9.84 10.62
C PHE A 265 0.33 9.17 9.30
N ALA A 266 -0.28 9.95 8.41
CA ALA A 266 -0.72 9.52 7.09
C ALA A 266 -0.61 10.67 6.08
N PRO A 267 -0.68 10.40 4.76
CA PRO A 267 -0.74 11.45 3.75
C PRO A 267 -1.87 12.47 4.05
N ASN A 268 -1.58 13.75 3.94
CA ASN A 268 -2.53 14.83 4.19
C ASN A 268 -3.34 15.14 2.93
N TYR A 269 -4.28 14.24 2.62
CA TYR A 269 -5.17 14.36 1.45
C TYR A 269 -5.92 15.70 1.42
N LEU A 270 -6.35 16.21 2.57
CA LEU A 270 -7.05 17.51 2.67
C LEU A 270 -6.17 18.68 2.22
N LYS A 271 -4.90 18.71 2.66
CA LYS A 271 -3.94 19.74 2.24
C LYS A 271 -3.63 19.63 0.75
N ILE A 272 -3.47 18.41 0.24
CA ILE A 272 -3.23 18.16 -1.18
C ILE A 272 -4.43 18.65 -2.00
N HIS A 273 -5.65 18.27 -1.62
CA HIS A 273 -6.90 18.73 -2.22
C HIS A 273 -6.94 20.25 -2.26
N ASN A 274 -6.94 20.92 -1.12
CA ASN A 274 -7.14 22.36 -1.03
C ASN A 274 -6.09 23.19 -1.78
N GLN A 275 -4.89 22.66 -1.98
CA GLN A 275 -3.80 23.38 -2.65
C GLN A 275 -3.71 23.08 -4.14
N LEU A 276 -4.17 21.92 -4.60
CA LEU A 276 -4.05 21.49 -6.00
C LEU A 276 -5.38 21.44 -6.76
N GLU A 277 -6.53 21.45 -6.07
CA GLU A 277 -7.88 21.23 -6.63
C GLU A 277 -8.12 21.98 -7.95
N LYS A 278 -7.73 23.26 -8.04
CA LYS A 278 -7.97 24.10 -9.22
C LYS A 278 -7.26 23.62 -10.51
N SER A 279 -6.18 22.86 -10.38
CA SER A 279 -5.41 22.32 -11.50
C SER A 279 -5.61 20.82 -11.70
N LEU A 280 -6.47 20.17 -10.91
CA LEU A 280 -6.78 18.75 -11.03
C LEU A 280 -7.97 18.49 -11.95
N LYS A 281 -8.00 17.31 -12.55
CA LYS A 281 -9.22 16.76 -13.17
C LYS A 281 -10.25 16.40 -12.11
N GLU A 282 -11.50 16.30 -12.53
CA GLU A 282 -12.63 16.12 -11.62
C GLU A 282 -12.56 14.82 -10.82
N ASP A 283 -12.17 13.72 -11.46
CA ASP A 283 -11.96 12.42 -10.80
C ASP A 283 -10.90 12.48 -9.70
N ALA A 284 -9.76 13.11 -9.97
CA ALA A 284 -8.70 13.33 -8.99
C ALA A 284 -9.16 14.19 -7.80
N LYS A 285 -9.99 15.22 -8.03
CA LYS A 285 -10.57 16.03 -6.94
C LYS A 285 -11.48 15.19 -6.06
N VAL A 286 -12.40 14.43 -6.67
CA VAL A 286 -13.34 13.57 -5.93
C VAL A 286 -12.58 12.52 -5.14
N TYR A 287 -11.56 11.88 -5.72
CA TYR A 287 -10.68 10.95 -5.00
C TYR A 287 -10.07 11.60 -3.74
N LEU A 288 -9.43 12.76 -3.90
CA LEU A 288 -8.80 13.45 -2.78
C LEU A 288 -9.83 13.92 -1.73
N LYS A 289 -11.02 14.34 -2.15
CA LYS A 289 -12.12 14.71 -1.27
C LYS A 289 -12.52 13.52 -0.40
N ILE A 290 -12.85 12.37 -1.00
CA ILE A 290 -13.24 11.15 -0.28
C ILE A 290 -12.12 10.70 0.68
N LYS A 291 -10.86 10.72 0.22
CA LYS A 291 -9.69 10.37 1.06
C LYS A 291 -9.43 11.35 2.20
N SER A 292 -9.86 12.60 2.07
CA SER A 292 -9.69 13.64 3.09
C SER A 292 -10.75 13.58 4.20
N GLU A 293 -11.80 12.79 4.00
CA GLU A 293 -12.86 12.68 4.99
C GLU A 293 -12.37 12.05 6.29
N LYS A 294 -13.02 12.41 7.40
CA LYS A 294 -12.75 11.80 8.70
C LYS A 294 -12.94 10.28 8.63
N LYS A 295 -12.09 9.49 9.29
CA LYS A 295 -12.27 8.04 9.42
C LYS A 295 -13.69 7.72 9.93
N ALA A 296 -14.39 6.78 9.27
CA ALA A 296 -15.73 6.38 9.69
C ALA A 296 -15.73 5.55 10.99
N LEU A 297 -14.62 4.90 11.30
CA LEU A 297 -14.41 4.10 12.51
C LEU A 297 -13.37 4.72 13.45
N SER A 298 -13.63 4.62 14.74
CA SER A 298 -12.66 4.85 15.81
C SER A 298 -12.99 3.93 16.99
N ASP A 299 -12.00 3.19 17.50
CA ASP A 299 -12.16 2.25 18.63
C ASP A 299 -13.39 1.33 18.49
N GLY A 300 -13.55 0.72 17.31
CA GLY A 300 -14.68 -0.18 16.99
C GLY A 300 -16.07 0.48 16.98
N ALA A 301 -16.17 1.80 17.16
CA ALA A 301 -17.38 2.59 17.06
C ALA A 301 -17.39 3.41 15.76
N LEU A 302 -18.59 3.77 15.29
CA LEU A 302 -18.71 4.78 14.24
C LEU A 302 -18.31 6.14 14.83
N ALA A 303 -17.31 6.77 14.21
CA ALA A 303 -16.83 8.10 14.56
C ALA A 303 -17.61 9.23 13.86
N ILE A 304 -18.56 8.84 13.01
CA ILE A 304 -19.49 9.66 12.24
C ILE A 304 -20.93 9.18 12.52
N ASN A 305 -21.91 10.01 12.21
CA ASN A 305 -23.31 9.59 12.37
C ASN A 305 -23.76 8.69 11.20
N HIS A 306 -24.93 8.05 11.36
CA HIS A 306 -25.43 7.08 10.39
C HIS A 306 -25.80 7.72 9.04
N ASP A 307 -26.32 8.95 9.07
CA ASP A 307 -26.69 9.71 7.88
C ASP A 307 -25.45 10.00 7.02
N GLU A 308 -24.38 10.50 7.64
CA GLU A 308 -23.09 10.77 6.99
C GLU A 308 -22.48 9.49 6.40
N LEU A 309 -22.62 8.33 7.04
CA LEU A 309 -22.16 7.06 6.48
C LEU A 309 -22.94 6.69 5.21
N GLY A 310 -24.25 6.97 5.17
CA GLY A 310 -25.09 6.78 3.99
C GLY A 310 -24.71 7.71 2.83
N GLU A 311 -24.42 8.98 3.13
CA GLU A 311 -23.93 9.95 2.13
C GLU A 311 -22.61 9.49 1.52
N ARG A 312 -21.65 9.07 2.35
CA ARG A 312 -20.34 8.57 1.89
C ARG A 312 -20.45 7.31 1.03
N LEU A 313 -21.40 6.42 1.33
CA LEU A 313 -21.66 5.26 0.48
C LEU A 313 -22.09 5.68 -0.94
N LEU A 314 -22.94 6.69 -1.05
CA LEU A 314 -23.39 7.23 -2.32
C LEU A 314 -22.25 7.95 -3.06
N GLU A 315 -21.40 8.71 -2.36
CA GLU A 315 -20.22 9.35 -2.95
C GLU A 315 -19.23 8.31 -3.51
N ILE A 316 -18.98 7.24 -2.76
CA ILE A 316 -18.12 6.15 -3.21
C ILE A 316 -18.75 5.41 -4.41
N GLU A 317 -20.05 5.11 -4.36
CA GLU A 317 -20.76 4.50 -5.49
C GLU A 317 -20.61 5.35 -6.75
N ASP A 318 -20.89 6.65 -6.65
CA ASP A 318 -20.80 7.58 -7.78
C ASP A 318 -19.39 7.61 -8.37
N PHE A 319 -18.35 7.68 -7.52
CA PHE A 319 -16.97 7.64 -7.99
C PHE A 319 -16.68 6.35 -8.77
N VAL A 320 -17.02 5.19 -8.21
CA VAL A 320 -16.70 3.89 -8.82
C VAL A 320 -17.43 3.72 -10.17
N LEU A 321 -18.68 4.16 -10.26
CA LEU A 321 -19.48 4.04 -11.47
C LEU A 321 -19.04 5.03 -12.56
N ASN A 322 -18.63 6.24 -12.18
CA ASN A 322 -18.22 7.28 -13.13
C ASN A 322 -16.75 7.20 -13.55
N ASN A 323 -15.90 6.52 -12.77
CA ASN A 323 -14.45 6.45 -13.01
C ASN A 323 -13.91 5.01 -13.08
N PRO A 324 -14.54 4.06 -13.79
CA PRO A 324 -14.20 2.64 -13.70
C PRO A 324 -12.78 2.27 -14.16
N SER A 325 -12.10 3.17 -14.88
CA SER A 325 -10.70 3.01 -15.31
C SER A 325 -9.68 3.71 -14.42
N SER A 326 -10.12 4.36 -13.33
CA SER A 326 -9.20 5.00 -12.40
C SER A 326 -8.40 3.93 -11.66
N PRO A 327 -7.07 4.11 -11.49
CA PRO A 327 -6.23 3.16 -10.75
C PRO A 327 -6.60 3.06 -9.26
N LYS A 328 -7.44 3.96 -8.75
CA LYS A 328 -7.87 4.01 -7.35
C LYS A 328 -9.28 3.44 -7.11
N VAL A 329 -9.94 2.92 -8.15
CA VAL A 329 -11.32 2.38 -8.02
C VAL A 329 -11.43 1.21 -7.06
N ASP A 330 -10.48 0.27 -7.11
CA ASP A 330 -10.60 -0.95 -6.30
C ASP A 330 -10.44 -0.70 -4.81
N GLU A 331 -9.66 0.31 -4.44
CA GLU A 331 -9.56 0.80 -3.06
C GLU A 331 -10.94 1.22 -2.54
N PHE A 332 -11.67 2.00 -3.32
CA PHE A 332 -13.00 2.45 -2.95
C PHE A 332 -14.07 1.36 -3.00
N LYS A 333 -13.93 0.32 -3.84
CA LYS A 333 -14.81 -0.85 -3.74
C LYS A 333 -14.63 -1.59 -2.41
N VAL A 334 -13.40 -1.68 -1.91
CA VAL A 334 -13.12 -2.26 -0.58
C VAL A 334 -13.73 -1.40 0.52
N GLN A 335 -13.54 -0.08 0.45
CA GLN A 335 -14.14 0.86 1.40
C GLN A 335 -15.68 0.82 1.36
N TYR A 336 -16.29 0.75 0.16
CA TYR A 336 -17.72 0.61 -0.03
C TYR A 336 -18.26 -0.64 0.65
N ARG A 337 -17.63 -1.79 0.42
CA ARG A 337 -18.01 -3.08 1.02
C ARG A 337 -17.98 -3.02 2.54
N LEU A 338 -16.95 -2.38 3.10
CA LEU A 338 -16.83 -2.20 4.55
C LEU A 338 -17.94 -1.28 5.09
N TYR A 339 -18.16 -0.15 4.43
CA TYR A 339 -19.12 0.86 4.87
C TYR A 339 -20.57 0.37 4.77
N ILE A 340 -20.92 -0.40 3.73
CA ILE A 340 -22.28 -0.94 3.58
C ILE A 340 -22.58 -1.99 4.65
N ASP A 341 -21.57 -2.76 5.07
CA ASP A 341 -21.71 -3.69 6.20
C ASP A 341 -21.99 -2.94 7.50
N PHE A 342 -21.21 -1.90 7.81
CA PHE A 342 -21.42 -1.06 8.99
C PHE A 342 -22.76 -0.32 8.96
N TYR A 343 -23.16 0.17 7.79
CA TYR A 343 -24.43 0.86 7.61
C TYR A 343 -25.62 -0.08 7.85
N LEU A 344 -25.56 -1.32 7.39
CA LEU A 344 -26.68 -2.26 7.57
C LEU A 344 -26.70 -2.96 8.94
N LYS A 345 -25.53 -3.22 9.53
CA LYS A 345 -25.40 -4.11 10.69
C LYS A 345 -24.86 -3.44 11.95
N GLY A 346 -24.33 -2.23 11.81
CA GLY A 346 -23.64 -1.50 12.87
C GLY A 346 -22.24 -2.03 13.11
N THR A 347 -21.65 -1.55 14.20
CA THR A 347 -20.34 -2.01 14.66
C THR A 347 -20.46 -2.57 16.08
N ASN A 348 -19.39 -3.16 16.60
CA ASN A 348 -19.38 -3.71 17.97
C ASN A 348 -19.74 -2.65 19.02
N ASN A 349 -19.22 -1.43 18.85
CA ASN A 349 -19.42 -0.34 19.80
C ASN A 349 -20.46 0.70 19.33
N THR A 350 -21.11 0.48 18.18
CA THR A 350 -22.22 1.31 17.69
C THR A 350 -23.37 0.43 17.22
N LEU A 351 -24.18 0.03 18.20
CA LEU A 351 -25.33 -0.83 17.96
C LEU A 351 -26.47 -0.06 17.27
N LEU A 352 -27.00 -0.64 16.19
CA LEU A 352 -28.21 -0.15 15.50
C LEU A 352 -29.51 -0.52 16.21
N VAL A 353 -29.43 -1.35 17.26
CA VAL A 353 -30.58 -1.86 18.00
C VAL A 353 -30.72 -1.20 19.36
N SER A 354 -31.95 -1.12 19.84
CA SER A 354 -32.28 -0.81 21.24
C SER A 354 -32.16 -2.07 22.12
N ASP A 355 -32.32 -1.92 23.43
CA ASP A 355 -32.17 -3.01 24.42
C ASP A 355 -33.07 -4.24 24.16
N ASN A 356 -34.19 -4.05 23.44
CA ASN A 356 -35.10 -5.12 23.08
C ASN A 356 -34.71 -5.85 21.77
N GLY A 357 -33.55 -5.53 21.18
CA GLY A 357 -33.04 -6.11 19.95
C GLY A 357 -33.68 -5.58 18.66
N LYS A 358 -34.58 -4.59 18.74
CA LYS A 358 -35.17 -3.93 17.56
C LYS A 358 -34.32 -2.77 17.08
N ILE A 359 -34.28 -2.58 15.77
CA ILE A 359 -33.65 -1.42 15.11
C ILE A 359 -34.24 -0.12 15.69
N LYS A 360 -33.37 0.81 16.05
CA LYS A 360 -33.72 2.14 16.56
C LYS A 360 -34.51 2.92 15.50
N ASP A 361 -35.44 3.76 15.92
CA ASP A 361 -36.30 4.48 14.98
C ASP A 361 -35.51 5.48 14.12
N GLU A 362 -34.45 6.09 14.66
CA GLU A 362 -33.52 6.96 13.91
C GLU A 362 -32.87 6.23 12.72
N VAL A 363 -32.47 4.96 12.91
CA VAL A 363 -31.86 4.13 11.86
C VAL A 363 -32.91 3.75 10.80
N LYS A 364 -34.16 3.48 11.21
CA LYS A 364 -35.24 3.20 10.24
C LYS A 364 -35.53 4.41 9.38
N ILE A 365 -35.64 5.58 9.99
CA ILE A 365 -35.87 6.85 9.28
C ILE A 365 -34.72 7.07 8.30
N ASN A 366 -33.47 6.86 8.72
CA ASN A 366 -32.33 7.02 7.82
C ASN A 366 -32.36 6.04 6.63
N PHE A 367 -32.67 4.75 6.86
CA PHE A 367 -32.86 3.78 5.77
C PHE A 367 -33.98 4.21 4.82
N GLU A 368 -35.12 4.64 5.34
CA GLU A 368 -36.25 5.11 4.54
C GLU A 368 -35.86 6.34 3.70
N THR A 369 -35.21 7.33 4.30
CA THR A 369 -34.71 8.52 3.61
C THR A 369 -33.76 8.12 2.48
N LEU A 370 -32.72 7.32 2.75
CA LEU A 370 -31.75 6.89 1.74
C LEU A 370 -32.45 6.17 0.57
N ILE A 371 -33.38 5.25 0.87
CA ILE A 371 -34.14 4.52 -0.16
C ILE A 371 -34.98 5.48 -1.02
N THR A 372 -35.67 6.43 -0.39
CA THR A 372 -36.61 7.32 -1.09
C THR A 372 -35.92 8.39 -1.92
N GLU A 373 -34.83 8.97 -1.41
CA GLU A 373 -34.11 10.05 -2.07
C GLU A 373 -33.16 9.54 -3.17
N ASN A 374 -32.77 8.26 -3.11
CA ASN A 374 -31.79 7.66 -4.02
C ASN A 374 -32.31 6.38 -4.69
N GLU A 375 -33.60 6.29 -5.01
CA GLU A 375 -34.28 5.05 -5.45
C GLU A 375 -33.55 4.26 -6.57
N TYR A 376 -32.80 4.94 -7.42
CA TYR A 376 -32.09 4.33 -8.55
C TYR A 376 -30.66 3.87 -8.24
N SER A 377 -30.07 4.28 -7.11
CA SER A 377 -28.71 3.90 -6.72
C SER A 377 -28.64 2.42 -6.34
N GLU A 378 -27.48 1.80 -6.55
CA GLU A 378 -27.23 0.42 -6.14
C GLU A 378 -27.26 0.30 -4.60
N THR A 379 -26.75 1.30 -3.89
CA THR A 379 -26.81 1.42 -2.43
C THR A 379 -28.26 1.37 -1.95
N ALA A 380 -29.16 2.19 -2.52
CA ALA A 380 -30.56 2.20 -2.12
C ALA A 380 -31.25 0.85 -2.38
N LYS A 381 -30.91 0.15 -3.47
CA LYS A 381 -31.44 -1.20 -3.75
C LYS A 381 -31.00 -2.20 -2.69
N ILE A 382 -29.72 -2.19 -2.30
CA ILE A 382 -29.17 -3.05 -1.25
C ILE A 382 -29.86 -2.76 0.10
N VAL A 383 -29.94 -1.48 0.47
CA VAL A 383 -30.59 -1.03 1.72
C VAL A 383 -32.07 -1.41 1.73
N LYS A 384 -32.80 -1.22 0.63
CA LYS A 384 -34.20 -1.65 0.49
C LYS A 384 -34.37 -3.16 0.66
N GLY A 385 -33.47 -3.96 0.09
CA GLY A 385 -33.46 -5.40 0.27
C GLY A 385 -33.30 -5.81 1.74
N PHE A 386 -32.34 -5.20 2.45
CA PHE A 386 -32.12 -5.46 3.87
C PHE A 386 -33.26 -4.94 4.76
N TYR A 387 -33.76 -3.73 4.49
CA TYR A 387 -34.90 -3.13 5.19
C TYR A 387 -36.16 -4.00 5.10
N ASN A 388 -36.45 -4.59 3.93
CA ASN A 388 -37.59 -5.49 3.78
C ASN A 388 -37.44 -6.76 4.63
N LYS A 389 -36.24 -7.33 4.71
CA LYS A 389 -35.95 -8.48 5.59
C LYS A 389 -36.09 -8.11 7.07
N LEU A 390 -35.65 -6.91 7.46
CA LEU A 390 -35.90 -6.39 8.80
C LEU A 390 -37.40 -6.28 9.07
N LYS A 391 -38.18 -5.73 8.14
CA LYS A 391 -39.64 -5.57 8.25
C LYS A 391 -40.36 -6.92 8.41
N GLU A 392 -39.97 -7.93 7.64
CA GLU A 392 -40.45 -9.32 7.78
C GLU A 392 -40.16 -9.89 9.18
N ASN A 393 -39.04 -9.51 9.77
CA ASN A 393 -38.62 -9.87 11.13
C ASN A 393 -39.06 -8.86 12.20
N GLN A 394 -40.13 -8.08 11.96
CA GLN A 394 -40.66 -7.08 12.91
C GLN A 394 -39.62 -6.06 13.40
N PHE A 395 -38.68 -5.73 12.53
CA PHE A 395 -37.51 -4.87 12.75
C PHE A 395 -36.53 -5.37 13.82
N THR A 396 -36.45 -6.68 14.03
CA THR A 396 -35.41 -7.31 14.87
C THR A 396 -34.20 -7.68 14.02
N LEU A 397 -33.00 -7.25 14.43
CA LEU A 397 -31.74 -7.63 13.78
C LEU A 397 -31.27 -8.98 14.32
N THR A 398 -31.70 -10.07 13.67
CA THR A 398 -31.38 -11.45 14.05
C THR A 398 -29.92 -11.81 13.75
N ASN A 399 -29.40 -12.87 14.36
CA ASN A 399 -28.05 -13.38 14.05
C ASN A 399 -27.92 -13.78 12.57
N GLU A 400 -28.96 -14.37 11.99
CA GLU A 400 -29.00 -14.70 10.57
C GLU A 400 -28.79 -13.47 9.69
N LEU A 401 -29.43 -12.34 10.02
CA LEU A 401 -29.24 -11.07 9.28
C LEU A 401 -27.87 -10.44 9.51
N ARG A 402 -27.26 -10.64 10.69
CA ARG A 402 -25.88 -10.16 10.98
C ARG A 402 -24.85 -10.93 10.17
N GLU A 403 -25.00 -12.26 10.11
CA GLU A 403 -24.08 -13.17 9.42
C GLU A 403 -24.32 -13.21 7.90
N GLN A 404 -25.45 -12.69 7.44
CA GLN A 404 -25.79 -12.69 6.02
C GLN A 404 -24.74 -11.94 5.19
N GLU A 405 -24.24 -12.57 4.13
CA GLU A 405 -23.45 -11.87 3.13
C GLU A 405 -24.31 -10.80 2.44
N ILE A 406 -23.75 -9.60 2.31
CA ILE A 406 -24.34 -8.52 1.54
C ILE A 406 -23.93 -8.71 0.09
N GLU A 407 -24.92 -8.91 -0.78
CA GLU A 407 -24.68 -8.99 -2.22
C GLU A 407 -24.52 -7.58 -2.77
N VAL A 408 -23.33 -7.30 -3.30
CA VAL A 408 -22.99 -6.04 -3.98
C VAL A 408 -22.97 -6.26 -5.48
N SER A 409 -23.39 -5.25 -6.23
CA SER A 409 -23.37 -5.28 -7.70
C SER A 409 -21.95 -5.57 -8.21
N LYS A 410 -21.82 -6.19 -9.39
CA LYS A 410 -20.50 -6.55 -9.97
C LYS A 410 -19.57 -5.32 -10.09
N MET A 411 -20.12 -4.14 -10.33
CA MET A 411 -19.34 -2.90 -10.46
C MET A 411 -18.81 -2.38 -9.13
N LEU A 412 -19.52 -2.63 -8.01
CA LEU A 412 -19.13 -2.19 -6.67
C LEU A 412 -18.45 -3.28 -5.84
N LYS A 413 -18.53 -4.52 -6.30
CA LYS A 413 -17.95 -5.66 -5.60
C LYS A 413 -16.42 -5.55 -5.63
N PRO A 414 -15.74 -5.49 -4.48
CA PRO A 414 -14.29 -5.53 -4.46
C PRO A 414 -13.81 -6.86 -5.04
N ASN A 415 -12.60 -6.85 -5.57
CA ASN A 415 -11.92 -8.11 -5.89
C ASN A 415 -11.85 -8.98 -4.64
N PRO A 416 -11.96 -10.32 -4.77
CA PRO A 416 -12.20 -11.28 -3.67
C PRO A 416 -11.08 -11.38 -2.61
N GLU A 417 -10.21 -10.38 -2.53
CA GLU A 417 -8.97 -10.36 -1.75
C GLU A 417 -9.06 -9.37 -0.58
N GLU A 418 -10.20 -9.43 0.12
CA GLU A 418 -10.57 -8.57 1.26
C GLU A 418 -9.58 -8.62 2.45
N TYR A 419 -8.62 -9.56 2.45
CA TYR A 419 -7.60 -9.74 3.49
C TYR A 419 -6.17 -9.51 2.99
N ALA A 420 -6.01 -8.90 1.82
CA ALA A 420 -4.69 -8.55 1.33
C ALA A 420 -4.28 -7.18 1.89
N ILE A 421 -3.08 -7.09 2.46
CA ILE A 421 -2.51 -5.84 2.94
C ILE A 421 -1.79 -5.13 1.79
N GLU A 422 -1.95 -3.82 1.68
CA GLU A 422 -1.17 -3.01 0.73
C GLU A 422 0.28 -3.00 1.15
N LYS A 423 1.16 -3.52 0.29
CA LYS A 423 2.55 -3.78 0.68
C LYS A 423 3.48 -3.88 -0.52
N ASN A 424 4.54 -3.07 -0.47
CA ASN A 424 5.70 -3.23 -1.34
C ASN A 424 6.64 -4.29 -0.74
N LEU A 425 7.20 -5.16 -1.59
CA LEU A 425 8.13 -6.20 -1.15
C LEU A 425 9.53 -5.62 -0.92
N LEU A 426 9.94 -4.71 -1.81
CA LEU A 426 11.18 -3.96 -1.81
C LEU A 426 10.89 -2.46 -1.98
N PRO A 427 11.75 -1.56 -1.47
CA PRO A 427 12.88 -1.88 -0.59
C PRO A 427 12.46 -2.45 0.76
N ILE A 428 13.42 -3.08 1.44
CA ILE A 428 13.26 -3.44 2.86
C ILE A 428 13.52 -2.22 3.76
N THR A 429 13.04 -2.26 5.01
CA THR A 429 13.29 -1.17 5.97
C THR A 429 14.72 -1.18 6.50
N LYS A 430 15.14 -0.10 7.17
CA LYS A 430 16.46 -0.06 7.83
C LYS A 430 16.59 -1.12 8.92
N GLU A 431 15.53 -1.34 9.69
CA GLU A 431 15.45 -2.44 10.65
C GLU A 431 15.66 -3.80 9.98
N MET A 432 14.97 -4.07 8.86
CA MET A 432 15.13 -5.30 8.11
C MET A 432 16.54 -5.46 7.53
N ALA A 433 17.14 -4.38 7.01
CA ALA A 433 18.52 -4.38 6.51
C ALA A 433 19.53 -4.68 7.63
N ALA A 434 19.33 -4.13 8.83
CA ALA A 434 20.15 -4.44 9.99
C ALA A 434 20.02 -5.91 10.41
N LYS A 435 18.80 -6.46 10.42
CA LYS A 435 18.56 -7.89 10.69
C LYS A 435 19.17 -8.77 9.60
N TYR A 436 19.11 -8.37 8.33
CA TYR A 436 19.78 -9.06 7.23
C TYR A 436 21.29 -9.15 7.46
N GLU A 437 21.96 -8.04 7.78
CA GLU A 437 23.40 -8.05 8.07
C GLU A 437 23.76 -8.87 9.31
N ASP A 438 22.96 -8.79 10.37
CA ASP A 438 23.14 -9.63 11.56
C ASP A 438 22.99 -11.12 11.23
N PHE A 439 21.97 -11.48 10.44
CA PHE A 439 21.72 -12.85 10.00
C PHE A 439 22.84 -13.38 9.11
N LYS A 440 23.28 -12.59 8.14
CA LYS A 440 24.38 -12.92 7.23
C LYS A 440 25.64 -13.30 8.01
N ASN A 441 25.98 -12.51 9.03
CA ASN A 441 27.16 -12.71 9.85
C ASN A 441 27.02 -13.90 10.83
N LYS A 442 25.87 -14.05 11.50
CA LYS A 442 25.70 -14.99 12.61
C LYS A 442 24.99 -16.30 12.23
N GLY A 443 24.13 -16.27 11.22
CA GLY A 443 23.25 -17.38 10.83
C GLY A 443 22.14 -17.70 11.84
N ASP A 444 21.90 -16.82 12.81
CA ASP A 444 20.98 -17.04 13.91
C ASP A 444 19.58 -16.51 13.59
N MET A 445 18.58 -17.40 13.51
CA MET A 445 17.19 -17.01 13.23
C MET A 445 16.52 -16.28 14.40
N THR A 446 17.05 -16.39 15.62
CA THR A 446 16.43 -15.77 16.80
C THR A 446 16.40 -14.24 16.73
N ILE A 447 17.22 -13.64 15.86
CA ILE A 447 17.21 -12.20 15.61
C ILE A 447 15.86 -11.72 15.04
N PHE A 448 15.06 -12.60 14.44
CA PHE A 448 13.74 -12.29 13.89
C PHE A 448 12.61 -12.41 14.93
N ASN A 449 12.92 -12.79 16.18
CA ASN A 449 11.91 -12.88 17.24
C ASN A 449 11.41 -11.52 17.71
N ASP A 450 12.19 -10.46 17.49
CA ASP A 450 11.76 -9.11 17.77
C ASP A 450 10.68 -8.72 16.75
N GLY A 451 9.58 -8.15 17.23
CA GLY A 451 8.55 -7.62 16.33
C GLY A 451 9.12 -6.51 15.44
N PHE A 452 8.60 -6.41 14.22
CA PHE A 452 8.96 -5.37 13.26
C PHE A 452 8.00 -4.19 13.37
N ALA A 453 8.47 -2.99 13.05
CA ALA A 453 7.58 -1.85 12.91
C ALA A 453 6.52 -2.10 11.81
N GLY A 454 5.29 -1.66 12.05
CA GLY A 454 4.19 -1.71 11.07
C GLY A 454 3.49 -3.07 10.99
N LEU A 455 2.79 -3.28 9.89
CA LEU A 455 2.03 -4.50 9.60
C LEU A 455 2.93 -5.60 9.01
N ASN A 456 4.13 -5.80 9.57
CA ASN A 456 5.09 -6.80 9.10
C ASN A 456 5.04 -8.04 10.00
N SER A 457 4.55 -9.16 9.46
CA SER A 457 4.71 -10.46 10.11
C SER A 457 6.17 -10.93 10.00
N ILE A 458 6.59 -11.83 10.90
CA ILE A 458 7.95 -12.39 10.88
C ILE A 458 8.19 -13.18 9.58
N ASP A 459 7.20 -13.95 9.15
CA ASP A 459 7.20 -14.71 7.89
C ASP A 459 7.35 -13.78 6.67
N LEU A 460 6.53 -12.73 6.57
CA LEU A 460 6.65 -11.77 5.48
C LEU A 460 7.99 -11.04 5.50
N THR A 461 8.51 -10.73 6.69
CA THR A 461 9.82 -10.10 6.83
C THR A 461 10.95 -11.00 6.35
N VAL A 462 10.94 -12.28 6.74
CA VAL A 462 11.91 -13.27 6.25
C VAL A 462 11.79 -13.45 4.74
N ALA A 463 10.57 -13.46 4.19
CA ALA A 463 10.35 -13.49 2.74
C ALA A 463 10.99 -12.28 2.04
N ARG A 464 10.74 -11.05 2.52
CA ARG A 464 11.31 -9.82 1.96
C ARG A 464 12.84 -9.79 2.07
N ILE A 465 13.42 -10.24 3.19
CA ILE A 465 14.88 -10.32 3.36
C ILE A 465 15.48 -11.39 2.43
N TYR A 466 14.81 -12.52 2.22
CA TYR A 466 15.23 -13.50 1.22
C TYR A 466 15.25 -12.89 -0.19
N MET A 467 14.17 -12.19 -0.58
CA MET A 467 14.08 -11.51 -1.88
C MET A 467 15.22 -10.48 -2.02
N TYR A 468 15.44 -9.67 -0.98
CA TYR A 468 16.53 -8.70 -0.93
C TYR A 468 17.92 -9.35 -1.08
N ALA A 469 18.17 -10.47 -0.40
CA ALA A 469 19.43 -11.21 -0.52
C ALA A 469 19.67 -11.72 -1.96
N ILE A 470 18.63 -12.21 -2.64
CA ILE A 470 18.70 -12.62 -4.04
C ILE A 470 19.02 -11.43 -4.94
N GLU A 471 18.34 -10.29 -4.78
CA GLU A 471 18.62 -9.07 -5.56
C GLU A 471 20.05 -8.53 -5.35
N LYS A 472 20.60 -8.71 -4.14
CA LYS A 472 21.99 -8.35 -3.83
C LYS A 472 23.03 -9.36 -4.35
N GLY A 473 22.60 -10.50 -4.90
CA GLY A 473 23.48 -11.60 -5.25
C GLY A 473 24.08 -12.33 -4.04
N ASP A 474 23.56 -12.10 -2.83
CA ASP A 474 23.95 -12.82 -1.62
C ASP A 474 23.19 -14.15 -1.52
N PHE A 475 23.53 -15.04 -2.44
CA PHE A 475 22.91 -16.37 -2.53
C PHE A 475 23.25 -17.26 -1.32
N GLU A 476 24.31 -16.96 -0.57
CA GLU A 476 24.61 -17.70 0.65
C GLU A 476 23.60 -17.40 1.75
N THR A 477 23.27 -16.12 1.93
CA THR A 477 22.23 -15.70 2.88
C THR A 477 20.86 -16.23 2.46
N ALA A 478 20.51 -16.12 1.18
CA ALA A 478 19.26 -16.68 0.65
C ALA A 478 19.17 -18.20 0.88
N TYR A 479 20.25 -18.93 0.65
CA TYR A 479 20.32 -20.38 0.94
C TYR A 479 20.05 -20.67 2.42
N ARG A 480 20.65 -19.91 3.34
CA ARG A 480 20.43 -20.08 4.78
C ARG A 480 18.99 -19.75 5.22
N LEU A 481 18.30 -18.87 4.51
CA LEU A 481 16.88 -18.56 4.74
C LEU A 481 15.93 -19.56 4.09
N SER A 482 16.45 -20.47 3.25
CA SER A 482 15.66 -21.51 2.61
C SER A 482 15.40 -22.68 3.56
N TYR A 483 14.25 -23.33 3.39
CA TYR A 483 13.81 -24.46 4.19
C TYR A 483 14.66 -25.69 3.88
N ASN A 484 15.24 -26.31 4.90
CA ASN A 484 16.05 -27.53 4.80
C ASN A 484 15.56 -28.64 5.75
N GLY A 485 14.25 -28.62 6.04
CA GLY A 485 13.60 -29.63 6.87
C GLY A 485 13.20 -30.89 6.10
N ALA A 486 12.35 -31.70 6.73
CA ALA A 486 11.88 -32.96 6.14
C ALA A 486 11.17 -32.74 4.80
N ASN A 487 11.50 -33.55 3.80
CA ASN A 487 11.00 -33.44 2.43
C ASN A 487 11.39 -32.14 1.71
N SER A 488 12.43 -31.44 2.16
CA SER A 488 12.95 -30.28 1.44
C SER A 488 13.43 -30.67 0.03
N LYS A 489 13.18 -29.77 -0.92
CA LYS A 489 13.70 -29.83 -2.30
C LYS A 489 14.95 -28.97 -2.48
N LEU A 490 15.41 -28.31 -1.42
CA LEU A 490 16.59 -27.45 -1.46
C LEU A 490 17.81 -28.28 -1.90
N PRO A 491 18.45 -27.97 -3.04
CA PRO A 491 19.65 -28.68 -3.45
C PRO A 491 20.83 -28.30 -2.55
N GLU A 492 21.96 -28.97 -2.71
CA GLU A 492 23.21 -28.57 -2.03
C GLU A 492 23.57 -27.11 -2.35
N LYS A 493 24.22 -26.43 -1.39
CA LYS A 493 24.54 -24.99 -1.45
C LYS A 493 25.18 -24.57 -2.79
N GLU A 494 26.19 -25.29 -3.26
CA GLU A 494 26.88 -24.96 -4.51
C GLU A 494 25.96 -25.07 -5.74
N ALA A 495 25.03 -26.03 -5.74
CA ALA A 495 24.05 -26.19 -6.81
C ALA A 495 23.00 -25.08 -6.75
N PHE A 496 22.50 -24.73 -5.55
CA PHE A 496 21.60 -23.60 -5.34
C PHE A 496 22.21 -22.29 -5.85
N ILE A 497 23.44 -21.97 -5.43
CA ILE A 497 24.12 -20.72 -5.84
C ILE A 497 24.29 -20.67 -7.35
N LYS A 498 24.73 -21.77 -7.97
CA LYS A 498 24.93 -21.86 -9.42
C LYS A 498 23.61 -21.69 -10.20
N GLU A 499 22.51 -22.17 -9.65
CA GLU A 499 21.18 -21.98 -10.21
C GLU A 499 20.71 -20.53 -10.07
N MET A 500 20.80 -19.95 -8.87
CA MET A 500 20.39 -18.57 -8.61
C MET A 500 21.18 -17.56 -9.46
N GLN A 501 22.48 -17.78 -9.68
CA GLN A 501 23.31 -16.96 -10.58
C GLN A 501 22.84 -16.95 -12.04
N LYS A 502 22.10 -17.99 -12.46
CA LYS A 502 21.53 -18.11 -13.81
C LYS A 502 20.04 -17.82 -13.83
N SER A 503 19.45 -17.56 -12.67
CA SER A 503 18.03 -17.43 -12.50
C SER A 503 17.51 -16.21 -13.26
N PRO A 504 16.40 -16.32 -13.99
CA PRO A 504 15.70 -15.16 -14.52
C PRO A 504 14.85 -14.47 -13.45
N ILE A 505 14.83 -14.97 -12.20
CA ILE A 505 14.08 -14.33 -11.10
C ILE A 505 14.59 -12.91 -10.91
N ASN A 506 13.65 -11.97 -10.90
CA ASN A 506 13.87 -10.57 -10.60
C ASN A 506 12.78 -10.16 -9.60
N TYR A 507 13.11 -10.23 -8.32
CA TYR A 507 12.23 -9.81 -7.23
C TYR A 507 12.03 -8.31 -7.20
N GLN A 508 12.96 -7.51 -7.75
CA GLN A 508 12.72 -6.07 -7.91
C GLN A 508 11.57 -5.81 -8.89
N ALA A 509 11.56 -6.48 -10.04
CA ALA A 509 10.47 -6.40 -11.01
C ALA A 509 9.14 -6.87 -10.39
N LEU A 510 9.15 -8.03 -9.73
CA LEU A 510 7.99 -8.53 -9.02
C LEU A 510 7.49 -7.54 -7.96
N SER A 511 8.39 -6.93 -7.17
CA SER A 511 8.02 -5.94 -6.16
C SER A 511 7.36 -4.71 -6.77
N ASN A 512 7.76 -4.29 -7.96
CA ASN A 512 7.15 -3.14 -8.65
C ASN A 512 5.73 -3.42 -9.15
N GLU A 513 5.36 -4.69 -9.31
CA GLU A 513 4.03 -5.11 -9.78
C GLU A 513 3.07 -5.44 -8.65
N VAL A 514 3.61 -5.87 -7.50
CA VAL A 514 2.82 -6.31 -6.35
C VAL A 514 2.27 -5.10 -5.61
N ILE A 515 0.95 -5.02 -5.55
CA ILE A 515 0.22 -3.97 -4.83
C ILE A 515 -0.28 -4.46 -3.47
N LYS A 516 -0.52 -5.77 -3.33
CA LYS A 516 -1.05 -6.37 -2.10
C LYS A 516 -0.43 -7.73 -1.81
N VAL A 517 -0.40 -8.10 -0.54
CA VAL A 517 0.02 -9.41 -0.07
C VAL A 517 -1.07 -10.02 0.80
N ARG A 518 -1.50 -11.24 0.48
CA ARG A 518 -2.39 -12.03 1.32
C ARG A 518 -1.64 -13.23 1.87
N SER A 519 -1.60 -13.38 3.19
CA SER A 519 -0.98 -14.53 3.85
C SER A 519 -2.03 -15.59 4.17
N ILE A 520 -1.77 -16.85 3.81
CA ILE A 520 -2.57 -18.01 4.16
C ILE A 520 -1.69 -18.93 5.00
N TYR A 521 -2.19 -19.33 6.16
CA TYR A 521 -1.51 -20.28 7.04
C TYR A 521 -2.24 -21.63 6.99
N GLU A 522 -1.56 -22.70 6.57
CA GLU A 522 -2.10 -24.06 6.58
C GLU A 522 -1.53 -24.86 7.77
N GLN A 523 -2.26 -25.89 8.21
CA GLN A 523 -1.85 -26.87 9.24
C GLN A 523 -1.13 -26.28 10.46
N ASN A 524 -1.87 -25.81 11.47
CA ASN A 524 -1.30 -25.20 12.69
C ASN A 524 -0.33 -24.01 12.44
N GLY A 525 -0.20 -23.52 11.20
CA GLY A 525 0.76 -22.49 10.77
C GLY A 525 2.16 -23.02 10.47
N GLU A 526 2.30 -24.31 10.18
CA GLU A 526 3.57 -24.90 9.72
C GLU A 526 3.88 -24.55 8.26
N ASP A 527 2.84 -24.51 7.42
CA ASP A 527 2.91 -24.11 6.03
C ASP A 527 2.33 -22.69 5.88
N ILE A 528 3.06 -21.82 5.19
CA ILE A 528 2.69 -20.42 5.00
C ILE A 528 2.77 -20.11 3.51
N GLU A 529 1.71 -19.55 2.96
CA GLU A 529 1.65 -19.11 1.57
C GLU A 529 1.34 -17.62 1.52
N HIS A 530 2.30 -16.83 1.07
CA HIS A 530 2.07 -15.44 0.68
C HIS A 530 1.62 -15.41 -0.77
N ILE A 531 0.37 -15.00 -0.99
CA ILE A 531 -0.17 -14.71 -2.32
C ILE A 531 0.13 -13.24 -2.60
N LEU A 532 1.10 -13.03 -3.49
CA LEU A 532 1.53 -11.72 -3.97
C LEU A 532 0.61 -11.33 -5.14
N ILE A 533 -0.10 -10.22 -4.98
CA ILE A 533 -1.18 -9.81 -5.88
C ILE A 533 -0.71 -8.60 -6.66
N LYS A 534 -0.78 -8.73 -7.99
CA LYS A 534 -0.41 -7.67 -8.92
C LYS A 534 -1.59 -6.78 -9.27
N GLU A 535 -1.32 -5.60 -9.82
CA GLU A 535 -2.35 -4.65 -10.24
C GLU A 535 -3.33 -5.25 -11.27
N ASN A 536 -2.87 -6.13 -12.16
CA ASN A 536 -3.69 -6.82 -13.15
C ASN A 536 -4.43 -8.06 -12.61
N GLU A 537 -4.48 -8.23 -11.28
CA GLU A 537 -5.05 -9.40 -10.57
C GLU A 537 -4.29 -10.72 -10.76
N ASP A 538 -3.17 -10.73 -11.50
CA ASP A 538 -2.30 -11.91 -11.53
C ASP A 538 -1.69 -12.14 -10.15
N THR A 539 -1.51 -13.40 -9.78
CA THR A 539 -0.98 -13.77 -8.48
C THR A 539 0.29 -14.61 -8.59
N VAL A 540 1.21 -14.38 -7.65
CA VAL A 540 2.40 -15.20 -7.47
C VAL A 540 2.34 -15.80 -6.07
N SER A 541 2.41 -17.13 -5.99
CA SER A 541 2.52 -17.83 -4.71
C SER A 541 3.97 -17.87 -4.25
N PHE A 542 4.21 -17.40 -3.03
CA PHE A 542 5.49 -17.47 -2.35
C PHE A 542 5.33 -18.29 -1.06
N ARG A 543 5.92 -19.48 -1.04
CA ARG A 543 5.70 -20.47 0.01
C ARG A 543 6.83 -20.50 1.02
N MET A 544 6.47 -20.76 2.26
CA MET A 544 7.38 -20.88 3.39
C MET A 544 6.92 -22.01 4.30
N LYS A 545 7.88 -22.54 5.06
CA LYS A 545 7.66 -23.61 6.03
C LYS A 545 8.36 -23.30 7.34
N GLN A 546 7.81 -23.80 8.44
CA GLN A 546 8.45 -23.71 9.76
C GLN A 546 9.58 -24.72 9.88
N GLU A 547 10.78 -24.23 10.24
CA GLU A 547 11.94 -25.04 10.62
C GLU A 547 12.40 -24.60 12.00
N ASN A 548 12.32 -25.50 12.99
CA ASN A 548 12.65 -25.22 14.39
C ASN A 548 11.91 -24.00 14.96
N GLY A 549 10.65 -23.78 14.53
CA GLY A 549 9.82 -22.66 14.97
C GLY A 549 10.07 -21.34 14.24
N PHE A 550 10.90 -21.32 13.19
CA PHE A 550 11.12 -20.14 12.36
C PHE A 550 10.63 -20.35 10.92
N PRO A 551 10.00 -19.34 10.29
CA PRO A 551 9.63 -19.43 8.89
C PRO A 551 10.89 -19.41 8.01
N LYS A 552 10.92 -20.30 7.02
CA LYS A 552 11.97 -20.44 6.01
C LYS A 552 11.35 -20.55 4.63
N VAL A 553 12.00 -20.02 3.60
CA VAL A 553 11.47 -20.01 2.23
C VAL A 553 11.50 -21.40 1.63
N GLU A 554 10.37 -21.89 1.12
CA GLU A 554 10.35 -23.17 0.40
C GLU A 554 10.97 -22.97 -0.98
N TYR A 555 12.12 -23.62 -1.21
CA TYR A 555 12.78 -23.58 -2.51
C TYR A 555 11.92 -24.27 -3.57
N ASN A 556 11.66 -23.54 -4.66
CA ASN A 556 10.98 -24.06 -5.84
C ASN A 556 11.96 -24.01 -7.02
N PRO A 557 12.36 -25.17 -7.60
CA PRO A 557 13.30 -25.19 -8.70
C PRO A 557 12.77 -24.42 -9.90
N LEU A 558 13.68 -23.70 -10.57
CA LEU A 558 13.40 -23.03 -11.84
C LEU A 558 13.16 -24.10 -12.92
N SER A 559 11.89 -24.37 -13.23
CA SER A 559 11.49 -25.35 -14.26
C SER A 559 11.70 -24.84 -15.67
#